data_AF-A0A959XCX8-F1
#
_entry.id   AF-A0A959XCX8-F1
#
_cell.length_a   1.000
_cell.length_b   1.000
_cell.length_c   1.000
_cell.angle_alpha   90.00
_cell.angle_beta   90.00
_cell.angle_gamma   90.00
#
_symmetry.space_group_name_H-M   'P 1'
#
loop_
_entity.id
_entity.type
_entity.pdbx_description
1 polymer ?
#
loop_
_entity_poly.entity_id
_entity_poly.type
_entity_poly.pdbx_seq_one_letter_code
_entity_poly.pdbx_strand_id
1 'polypeptide(L)'
;AMIEAIVRLIPGFMGNPESLVEESHADGLLEYPVYTKPATWRGHDVPEILLSGDHGRIATWRLEQSVRRTQERRPDLIGLVREQASD
;
A
#
# COMPACT_ATOMS: atom_id res chain seq x y z
N ALA A 1 -3.95 -12.57 17.52
CA ALA A 1 -3.81 -12.42 16.05
C ALA A 1 -5.14 -12.71 15.34
N MET A 2 -5.66 -13.94 15.36
CA MET A 2 -6.88 -14.28 14.58
C MET A 2 -8.12 -13.42 14.89
N ILE A 3 -8.46 -13.23 16.17
CA ILE A 3 -9.65 -12.46 16.55
C ILE A 3 -9.57 -11.03 16.02
N GLU A 4 -8.41 -10.39 16.14
CA GLU A 4 -8.21 -9.01 15.70
C GLU A 4 -8.31 -8.88 14.17
N ALA A 5 -7.67 -9.77 13.41
CA ALA A 5 -7.76 -9.79 11.95
C ALA A 5 -9.21 -9.97 11.44
N ILE A 6 -10.00 -10.84 12.09
CA ILE A 6 -11.39 -11.11 11.70
C ILE A 6 -12.30 -9.93 12.09
N VAL A 7 -12.15 -9.40 13.29
CA VAL A 7 -13.02 -8.33 13.81
C VAL A 7 -12.85 -7.03 13.02
N ARG A 8 -11.67 -6.76 12.45
CA ARG A 8 -11.44 -5.60 11.56
C ARG A 8 -12.33 -5.60 10.32
N LEU A 9 -12.86 -6.75 9.90
CA LEU A 9 -13.75 -6.89 8.76
C LEU A 9 -15.23 -6.59 9.09
N ILE A 10 -15.58 -6.41 10.38
CA ILE A 10 -16.95 -6.15 10.79
C ILE A 10 -17.33 -4.70 10.40
N PRO A 11 -18.47 -4.49 9.69
CA PRO A 11 -18.92 -3.16 9.32
C PRO A 11 -19.03 -2.22 10.53
N GLY A 12 -18.47 -1.02 10.42
CA GLY A 12 -18.47 0.00 11.48
C GLY A 12 -17.37 -0.15 12.52
N PHE A 13 -16.51 -1.18 12.44
CA PHE A 13 -15.35 -1.30 13.33
C PHE A 13 -14.28 -0.24 13.01
N MET A 14 -13.95 -0.06 11.73
CA MET A 14 -12.98 0.94 11.30
C MET A 14 -13.67 2.27 10.95
N GLY A 15 -12.98 3.37 11.28
CA GLY A 15 -13.44 4.72 10.94
C GLY A 15 -13.49 5.00 9.44
N ASN A 16 -12.47 4.55 8.67
CA ASN A 16 -12.47 4.62 7.21
C ASN A 16 -12.28 3.22 6.60
N PRO A 17 -13.35 2.60 6.05
CA PRO A 17 -13.27 1.29 5.41
C PRO A 17 -12.27 1.22 4.24
N GLU A 18 -12.04 2.33 3.53
CA GLU A 18 -11.11 2.35 2.38
C GLU A 18 -9.67 2.05 2.80
N SER A 19 -9.32 2.25 4.07
CA SER A 19 -7.98 1.92 4.57
C SER A 19 -7.65 0.43 4.48
N LEU A 20 -8.64 -0.48 4.50
CA LEU A 20 -8.41 -1.91 4.30
C LEU A 20 -7.97 -2.26 2.87
N VAL A 21 -8.37 -1.44 1.89
CA VAL A 21 -8.06 -1.70 0.47
C VAL A 21 -6.60 -1.42 0.17
N GLU A 22 -6.00 -0.43 0.82
CA GLU A 22 -4.60 -0.06 0.59
C GLU A 22 -3.59 -0.83 1.46
N GLU A 23 -4.04 -1.79 2.26
CA GLU A 23 -3.19 -2.59 3.15
C GLU A 23 -2.35 -3.63 2.40
N SER A 24 -1.20 -3.97 3.00
CA SER A 24 -0.38 -5.08 2.50
C SER A 24 -1.21 -6.37 2.41
N HIS A 25 -1.04 -7.11 1.33
CA HIS A 25 -1.70 -8.37 1.00
C HIS A 25 -3.18 -8.27 0.60
N ALA A 26 -3.78 -7.07 0.54
CA ALA A 26 -5.15 -6.91 0.01
C ALA A 26 -5.24 -7.39 -1.46
N ASP A 27 -4.28 -6.94 -2.29
CA ASP A 27 -4.20 -7.30 -3.72
C ASP A 27 -3.00 -8.21 -4.04
N GLY A 28 -2.51 -8.95 -3.04
CA GLY A 28 -1.31 -9.79 -3.19
C GLY A 28 0.01 -9.03 -3.33
N LEU A 29 0.03 -7.72 -3.07
CA LEU A 29 1.25 -6.90 -3.03
C LEU A 29 1.56 -6.40 -1.61
N LEU A 30 2.84 -6.09 -1.35
CA LEU A 30 3.24 -5.34 -0.17
C LEU A 30 2.93 -3.85 -0.33
N GLU A 31 2.55 -3.20 0.76
CA GLU A 31 2.24 -1.77 0.76
C GLU A 31 3.45 -0.90 0.36
N TYR A 32 3.15 0.20 -0.33
CA TYR A 32 4.11 1.21 -0.75
C TYR A 32 4.73 1.94 0.47
N PRO A 33 5.90 2.61 0.32
CA PRO A 33 6.48 3.36 1.43
C PRO A 33 5.61 4.57 1.80
N VAL A 34 5.36 4.73 3.10
CA VAL A 34 4.54 5.82 3.66
C VAL A 34 5.45 6.92 4.20
N TYR A 35 5.08 8.16 3.91
CA TYR A 35 5.78 9.36 4.35
C TYR A 35 4.82 10.25 5.14
N THR A 36 5.37 10.96 6.13
CA THR A 36 4.64 11.97 6.90
C THR A 36 5.61 13.11 7.24
N LYS A 37 5.10 14.17 7.86
CA LYS A 37 5.92 15.33 8.26
C LYS A 37 7.02 14.89 9.23
N PRO A 38 8.21 15.53 9.18
CA PRO A 38 8.61 16.65 8.31
C PRO A 38 9.03 16.21 6.89
N ALA A 39 9.14 17.17 5.95
CA ALA A 39 9.52 16.90 4.55
C ALA A 39 10.94 16.34 4.38
N THR A 40 11.85 16.66 5.30
CA THR A 40 13.19 16.09 5.38
C THR A 40 13.43 15.59 6.79
N TRP A 41 13.87 14.33 6.93
CA TRP A 41 14.21 13.74 8.21
C TRP A 41 15.54 12.99 8.12
N ARG A 42 16.54 13.43 8.89
CA ARG A 42 17.89 12.83 8.92
C ARG A 42 18.54 12.68 7.52
N GLY A 43 18.29 13.62 6.61
CA GLY A 43 18.79 13.57 5.23
C GLY A 43 17.98 12.68 4.29
N HIS A 44 16.82 12.18 4.71
CA HIS A 44 15.84 11.53 3.84
C HIS A 44 14.72 12.51 3.48
N ASP A 45 14.62 12.82 2.20
CA ASP A 45 13.56 13.68 1.66
C ASP A 45 12.33 12.88 1.26
N VAL A 46 11.16 13.47 1.45
CA VAL A 46 9.92 12.98 0.85
C VAL A 46 10.04 13.09 -0.67
N PRO A 47 9.77 12.03 -1.45
CA PRO A 47 9.78 12.09 -2.90
C PRO A 47 8.93 13.25 -3.44
N GLU A 48 9.48 14.07 -4.34
CA GLU A 48 8.80 15.26 -4.87
C GLU A 48 7.41 14.95 -5.46
N ILE A 49 7.23 13.76 -6.03
CA ILE A 49 5.94 13.32 -6.56
C ILE A 49 4.84 13.32 -5.48
N LEU A 50 5.17 12.98 -4.24
CA LEU A 50 4.23 12.99 -3.11
C LEU A 50 3.91 14.42 -2.63
N LEU A 51 4.67 15.42 -3.07
CA LEU A 51 4.45 16.84 -2.78
C LEU A 51 3.72 17.56 -3.93
N SER A 52 3.45 16.88 -5.05
CA SER A 52 2.95 17.49 -6.29
C SER A 52 1.45 17.83 -6.28
N GLY A 53 0.66 17.18 -5.43
CA GLY A 53 -0.80 17.24 -5.47
C GLY A 53 -1.45 16.50 -6.66
N ASP A 54 -0.65 15.89 -7.53
CA ASP A 54 -1.16 15.10 -8.65
C ASP A 54 -1.54 13.69 -8.19
N HIS A 55 -2.80 13.51 -7.85
CA HIS A 55 -3.34 12.24 -7.34
C HIS A 55 -3.11 11.07 -8.30
N GLY A 56 -3.18 11.30 -9.63
CA GLY A 56 -2.98 10.26 -10.63
C GLY A 56 -1.53 9.79 -10.66
N ARG A 57 -0.58 10.73 -10.70
CA ARG A 57 0.86 10.39 -10.65
C ARG A 57 1.27 9.78 -9.31
N ILE A 58 0.67 10.21 -8.21
CA ILE A 58 0.88 9.62 -6.88
C ILE A 58 0.40 8.16 -6.85
N ALA A 59 -0.79 7.87 -7.39
CA ALA A 59 -1.33 6.52 -7.46
C ALA A 59 -0.44 5.58 -8.28
N THR A 60 -0.01 6.03 -9.47
CA THR A 60 0.94 5.26 -10.31
C THR A 60 2.24 5.00 -9.57
N TRP A 61 2.83 6.03 -8.95
CA TRP A 61 4.08 5.87 -8.20
C TRP A 61 3.92 4.89 -7.03
N ARG A 62 2.82 4.96 -6.28
CA ARG A 62 2.53 4.03 -5.17
C ARG A 62 2.47 2.59 -5.66
N LEU A 63 1.77 2.33 -6.77
CA LEU A 63 1.70 1.00 -7.37
C LEU A 63 3.09 0.49 -7.79
N GLU A 64 3.89 1.31 -8.47
CA GLU A 64 5.26 0.95 -8.86
C GLU A 64 6.14 0.60 -7.65
N GLN A 65 6.05 1.39 -6.57
CA GLN A 65 6.78 1.12 -5.34
C GLN A 65 6.33 -0.18 -4.65
N SER A 66 5.03 -0.43 -4.63
CA SER A 66 4.43 -1.65 -4.07
C SER A 66 4.91 -2.89 -4.83
N VAL A 67 4.88 -2.86 -6.16
CA VAL A 67 5.41 -3.93 -7.03
C VAL A 67 6.89 -4.14 -6.78
N ARG A 68 7.71 -3.08 -6.82
CA ARG A 68 9.16 -3.17 -6.60
C ARG A 68 9.48 -3.79 -5.25
N ARG A 69 8.85 -3.30 -4.17
CA ARG A 69 9.07 -3.81 -2.82
C ARG A 69 8.67 -5.28 -2.68
N THR A 70 7.59 -5.69 -3.36
CA THR A 70 7.14 -7.08 -3.40
C THR A 70 8.15 -7.96 -4.12
N GLN A 71 8.63 -7.55 -5.29
CA GLN A 71 9.67 -8.30 -6.03
C GLN A 71 10.96 -8.48 -5.20
N GLU A 72 11.37 -7.44 -4.48
CA GLU A 72 12.60 -7.46 -3.68
C GLU A 72 12.47 -8.33 -2.41
N ARG A 73 11.31 -8.32 -1.74
CA ARG A 73 11.14 -8.91 -0.40
C ARG A 73 10.29 -10.17 -0.34
N ARG A 74 9.31 -10.28 -1.22
CA ARG A 74 8.31 -11.35 -1.29
C ARG A 74 8.01 -11.72 -2.76
N PRO A 75 9.04 -12.13 -3.53
CA PRO A 75 8.86 -12.48 -4.95
C PRO A 75 7.84 -13.61 -5.15
N ASP A 76 7.60 -14.42 -4.13
CA ASP A 76 6.56 -15.46 -4.10
C ASP A 76 5.14 -14.91 -4.29
N LEU A 77 4.88 -13.65 -3.92
CA LEU A 77 3.55 -13.04 -4.02
C LEU A 77 3.21 -12.52 -5.43
N ILE A 78 4.21 -12.30 -6.31
CA ILE A 78 4.03 -11.68 -7.63
C ILE A 78 3.08 -12.48 -8.55
N GLY A 79 3.01 -13.80 -8.38
CA GLY A 79 2.13 -14.67 -9.16
C GLY A 79 0.64 -14.54 -8.82
N LEU A 80 0.32 -14.17 -7.58
CA LEU A 80 -1.06 -14.12 -7.07
C LEU A 80 -1.86 -12.93 -7.63
N VAL A 81 -1.16 -11.85 -8.00
CA VAL A 81 -1.75 -10.64 -8.59
C VAL A 81 -2.44 -10.92 -9.93
N ARG A 82 -1.98 -11.93 -10.69
CA ARG A 82 -2.52 -12.25 -12.01
C ARG A 82 -3.85 -13.00 -11.98
N GLU A 83 -4.14 -13.74 -10.90
CA GLU A 83 -5.39 -14.50 -10.80
C GLU A 83 -6.59 -13.60 -10.46
N GLN A 84 -6.40 -12.55 -9.65
CA GLN A 84 -7.51 -11.67 -9.24
C GLN A 84 -7.93 -10.64 -10.30
N ALA A 85 -7.09 -10.36 -11.31
CA ALA A 85 -7.46 -9.49 -12.43
C ALA A 85 -8.26 -10.21 -13.54
N SER A 86 -8.53 -11.51 -13.38
CA SER A 86 -9.24 -12.35 -14.36
C SER A 86 -10.67 -12.70 -13.95
N ASP A 87 -11.19 -12.13 -12.84
CA ASP A 87 -12.57 -12.26 -12.37
C ASP A 87 -13.32 -10.91 -12.44
#